data_AF-A0A1V3C5D5-F1
#
_entry.id   AF-A0A1V3C5D5-F1
#
_cell.length_a   1.000
_cell.length_b   1.000
_cell.length_c   1.000
_cell.angle_alpha   90.00
_cell.angle_beta   90.00
_cell.angle_gamma   90.00
#
_symmetry.space_group_name_H-M   'P 1'
#
loop_
_entity.id
_entity.type
_entity.pdbx_description
1 polymer ?
#
loop_
_entity_poly.entity_id
_entity_poly.type
_entity_poly.pdbx_seq_one_letter_code
_entity_poly.pdbx_strand_id
1 'polypeptide(L)'
;MGWDYADDHERYQAARRLSSRRGRLWMVMWAPALRAYVGFYLGPEAVPWQSAPTSEGLSERLEQVERELAAASATRAPEGFWSCPNPGCLWSSINPMPHPCPVRVPPARDPAESVGGHGRSLS
;
A
#
# COMPACT_ATOMS: atom_id res chain seq x y z
N MET A 1 19.19 22.37 32.34
CA MET A 1 19.59 21.05 31.82
C MET A 1 19.27 21.03 30.35
N GLY A 2 20.30 20.99 29.50
CA GLY A 2 20.11 20.96 28.04
C GLY A 2 19.77 19.55 27.60
N TRP A 3 18.87 19.44 26.62
CA TRP A 3 18.67 18.20 25.88
C TRP A 3 20.01 17.74 25.30
N ASP A 4 20.42 16.50 25.58
CA ASP A 4 21.57 15.88 24.93
C ASP A 4 21.08 15.01 23.77
N TYR A 5 21.77 15.09 22.63
CA TYR A 5 21.56 14.20 21.50
C TYR A 5 21.63 12.72 21.90
N ALA A 6 22.50 12.39 22.87
CA ALA A 6 22.64 11.03 23.39
C ALA A 6 21.32 10.46 23.96
N ASP A 7 20.47 11.30 24.56
CA ASP A 7 19.20 10.88 25.19
C ASP A 7 18.18 10.32 24.18
N ASP A 8 18.33 10.70 22.90
CA ASP A 8 17.41 10.34 21.82
C ASP A 8 18.07 9.46 20.75
N HIS A 9 19.30 8.97 20.99
CA HIS A 9 20.05 8.21 19.99
C HIS A 9 19.26 7.00 19.46
N GLU A 10 18.66 6.21 20.35
CA GLU A 10 17.83 5.07 19.97
C GLU A 10 16.62 5.47 19.12
N ARG A 11 16.03 6.64 19.39
CA ARG A 11 14.89 7.18 18.66
C ARG A 11 15.29 7.60 17.25
N TYR A 12 16.44 8.25 17.10
CA TYR A 12 16.99 8.55 15.78
C TYR A 12 17.28 7.28 14.97
N GLN A 13 17.84 6.25 15.60
CA GLN A 13 18.06 4.97 14.91
C GLN A 13 16.74 4.30 14.51
N ALA A 14 15.73 4.31 15.38
CA ALA A 14 14.41 3.76 15.08
C ALA A 14 13.75 4.50 13.90
N ALA A 15 13.81 5.83 13.89
CA ALA A 15 13.31 6.65 12.78
C ALA A 15 14.01 6.30 11.46
N ARG A 16 15.35 6.16 11.48
CA ARG A 16 16.13 5.76 10.29
C ARG A 16 15.77 4.37 9.79
N ARG A 17 15.59 3.40 10.69
CA ARG A 17 15.12 2.04 10.33
C ARG A 17 13.73 2.09 9.69
N LEU A 18 12.81 2.86 10.27
CA LEU A 18 11.46 3.00 9.74
C LEU A 18 11.44 3.68 8.36
N SER A 19 12.20 4.78 8.19
CA SER A 19 12.34 5.45 6.89
C SER A 19 12.90 4.51 5.83
N SER A 20 13.90 3.68 6.17
CA SER A 20 14.51 2.73 5.23
C SER A 20 13.53 1.63 4.81
N ARG A 21 12.71 1.12 5.73
CA ARG A 21 11.69 0.09 5.43
C ARG A 21 10.56 0.60 4.54
N ARG A 22 10.15 1.85 4.72
CA ARG A 22 9.08 2.49 3.93
C ARG A 22 9.55 2.98 2.55
N GLY A 23 10.86 2.95 2.32
CA GLY A 23 11.45 3.22 1.01
C GLY A 23 11.26 4.67 0.58
N ARG A 24 11.04 4.89 -0.72
CA ARG A 24 11.08 6.21 -1.36
C ARG A 24 9.85 7.10 -1.08
N LEU A 25 8.77 6.53 -0.56
CA LEU A 25 7.49 7.23 -0.40
C LEU A 25 7.40 8.04 0.90
N TRP A 26 8.24 7.72 1.89
CA TRP A 26 8.16 8.34 3.21
C TRP A 26 9.53 8.78 3.72
N MET A 27 9.60 10.04 4.11
CA MET A 27 10.67 10.54 4.97
C MET A 27 10.21 10.46 6.42
N VAL A 28 10.97 9.75 7.26
CA VAL A 28 10.67 9.62 8.69
C VAL A 28 11.79 10.20 9.54
N MET A 29 11.43 10.96 10.57
CA MET A 29 12.38 11.53 11.53
C MET A 29 11.84 11.51 12.96
N TRP A 30 12.74 11.56 13.94
CA TRP A 30 12.40 11.87 15.33
C TRP A 30 12.45 13.38 15.54
N ALA A 31 11.40 13.95 16.16
CA ALA A 31 11.31 15.36 16.50
C ALA A 31 11.39 15.52 18.03
N PRO A 32 12.56 15.89 18.60
CA PRO A 32 12.75 15.99 20.05
C PRO A 32 11.80 16.98 20.73
N ALA A 33 11.51 18.12 20.07
CA ALA A 33 10.60 19.13 20.58
C ALA A 33 9.15 18.61 20.72
N LEU A 34 8.73 17.73 19.81
CA LEU A 34 7.39 17.12 19.81
C LEU A 34 7.33 15.83 20.61
N ARG A 35 8.50 15.27 20.98
CA ARG A 35 8.63 13.91 21.53
C ARG A 35 7.85 12.87 20.69
N ALA A 36 7.94 13.02 19.37
CA ALA A 36 7.22 12.18 18.42
C ALA A 36 8.07 11.84 17.20
N TYR A 37 7.81 10.67 16.63
CA TYR A 37 8.19 10.35 15.26
C TYR A 37 7.26 11.09 14.31
N VAL A 38 7.81 11.61 13.23
CA VAL A 38 7.10 12.38 12.20
C VAL A 38 7.38 11.75 10.85
N GLY A 39 6.34 11.61 10.02
CA GLY A 39 6.39 11.08 8.67
C GLY A 39 5.87 12.08 7.64
N PHE A 40 6.65 12.34 6.60
CA PHE A 40 6.28 13.17 5.46
C PHE A 40 6.16 12.30 4.21
N TYR A 41 5.01 12.40 3.55
CA TYR A 41 4.79 11.72 2.28
C TYR A 41 5.53 12.45 1.17
N LEU A 42 6.27 11.70 0.35
CA LEU A 42 7.07 12.21 -0.77
C LEU A 42 6.47 11.89 -2.14
N GLY A 43 5.27 11.30 -2.17
CA GLY A 43 4.56 11.01 -3.41
C GLY A 43 3.82 12.24 -3.98
N PRO A 44 3.14 12.07 -5.12
CA PRO A 44 2.52 13.18 -5.85
C PRO A 44 1.26 13.74 -5.17
N GLU A 45 0.61 12.96 -4.31
CA GLU A 45 -0.61 13.36 -3.63
C GLU A 45 -0.30 14.26 -2.42
N ALA A 46 -1.15 15.27 -2.21
CA ALA A 46 -1.03 16.16 -1.06
C ALA A 46 -1.58 15.46 0.20
N VAL A 47 -0.68 14.99 1.05
CA VAL A 47 -1.01 14.28 2.29
C VAL A 47 -0.50 15.07 3.50
N PRO A 48 -1.32 15.29 4.54
CA PRO A 48 -0.85 15.86 5.80
C PRO A 48 0.28 15.03 6.42
N TRP A 49 1.25 15.69 7.05
CA TRP A 49 2.28 14.98 7.80
C TRP A 49 1.67 14.16 8.94
N GLN A 50 2.25 12.99 9.18
CA GLN A 50 1.81 12.07 10.22
C GLN A 50 2.76 12.15 11.41
N SER A 51 2.26 11.86 12.61
CA SER A 51 3.13 11.71 13.78
C SER A 51 2.64 10.64 14.72
N ALA A 52 3.53 10.12 15.57
CA ALA A 52 3.15 9.26 16.70
C ALA A 52 4.28 9.26 17.75
N PRO A 53 3.97 9.02 19.04
CA PRO A 53 5.00 8.95 20.08
C PRO A 53 5.90 7.71 19.96
N THR A 54 5.46 6.66 19.26
CA THR A 54 6.19 5.41 19.04
C THR A 54 6.45 5.17 17.56
N SER A 55 7.50 4.39 17.24
CA SER A 55 7.85 4.10 15.86
C SER A 55 6.83 3.18 15.19
N GLU A 56 6.27 2.28 15.99
CA GLU A 56 5.20 1.33 15.64
C GLU A 56 3.91 2.09 15.35
N GLY A 57 3.52 3.02 16.23
CA GLY A 57 2.32 3.83 16.02
C GLY A 57 2.43 4.74 14.80
N LEU A 58 3.63 5.23 14.47
CA LEU A 58 3.83 5.97 13.22
C LEU A 58 3.68 5.00 12.04
N SER A 59 4.31 3.84 12.10
CA SER A 59 4.23 2.81 11.04
C SER A 59 2.79 2.46 10.68
N GLU A 60 1.93 2.23 11.68
CA GLU A 60 0.50 1.93 11.49
C GLU A 60 -0.25 3.10 10.81
N ARG A 61 0.05 4.34 11.22
CA ARG A 61 -0.54 5.53 10.59
C ARG A 61 -0.13 5.66 9.13
N LEU A 62 1.14 5.39 8.81
CA LEU A 62 1.62 5.42 7.41
C LEU A 62 0.90 4.36 6.55
N GLU A 63 0.70 3.15 7.08
CA GLU A 63 -0.05 2.09 6.37
C GLU A 63 -1.52 2.45 6.14
N GLN A 64 -2.14 3.15 7.08
CA GLN A 64 -3.51 3.63 6.91
C GLN A 64 -3.58 4.65 5.76
N VAL A 65 -2.66 5.61 5.72
CA VAL A 65 -2.57 6.60 4.63
C VAL A 65 -2.32 5.92 3.28
N GLU A 66 -1.39 4.96 3.22
CA GLU A 66 -1.10 4.22 1.99
C GLU A 66 -2.36 3.51 1.45
N ARG A 67 -3.18 2.93 2.34
CA ARG A 67 -4.46 2.30 1.95
C ARG A 67 -5.49 3.32 1.45
N GLU A 68 -5.59 4.48 2.09
CA GLU A 68 -6.48 5.56 1.65
C GLU A 68 -6.10 6.10 0.27
N LEU A 69 -4.81 6.30 0.04
CA LEU A 69 -4.29 6.72 -1.27
C LEU A 69 -4.56 5.68 -2.35
N ALA A 70 -4.35 4.40 -2.05
CA ALA A 70 -4.68 3.32 -2.98
C ALA A 70 -6.17 3.30 -3.33
N ALA A 71 -7.05 3.45 -2.33
CA ALA A 71 -8.50 3.51 -2.53
C ALA A 71 -8.94 4.74 -3.35
N ALA A 72 -8.32 5.89 -3.11
CA ALA A 72 -8.58 7.11 -3.88
C ALA A 72 -8.14 6.94 -5.35
N SER A 73 -6.98 6.33 -5.60
CA SER A 73 -6.51 6.09 -6.98
C SER A 73 -7.43 5.15 -7.78
N ALA A 74 -8.05 4.18 -7.12
CA ALA A 74 -9.01 3.27 -7.76
C ALA A 74 -10.34 3.95 -8.13
N THR A 75 -10.72 5.02 -7.41
CA THR A 75 -11.95 5.79 -7.66
C THR A 75 -11.75 7.00 -8.57
N ARG A 76 -10.50 7.44 -8.77
CA ARG A 76 -10.13 8.64 -9.55
C ARG A 76 -9.76 8.31 -10.99
N ALA A 77 -10.46 7.36 -11.61
CA ALA A 77 -10.48 7.30 -13.07
C ALA A 77 -11.10 8.62 -13.58
N PRO A 78 -10.54 9.28 -14.62
CA PRO A 78 -11.12 10.52 -15.15
C PRO A 78 -12.60 10.31 -15.47
N GLU A 79 -13.46 11.32 -15.26
CA GLU A 79 -14.91 11.19 -15.49
C GLU A 79 -15.18 10.54 -16.86
N GLY A 80 -15.90 9.41 -16.86
CA GLY A 80 -16.19 8.61 -18.06
C GLY A 80 -15.16 7.55 -18.43
N PHE A 81 -14.10 7.37 -17.64
CA PHE A 81 -13.15 6.26 -17.76
C PHE A 81 -13.25 5.35 -16.54
N TRP A 82 -13.07 4.06 -16.77
CA TRP A 82 -12.87 3.02 -15.79
C TRP A 82 -11.37 2.70 -15.69
N SER A 83 -10.87 2.58 -14.46
CA SER A 83 -9.51 2.11 -14.18
C SER A 83 -9.54 0.70 -13.62
N CYS A 84 -8.53 -0.11 -13.94
CA CYS A 84 -8.42 -1.47 -13.42
C CYS A 84 -8.30 -1.45 -11.87
N PRO A 85 -9.13 -2.22 -11.13
CA PRO A 85 -9.05 -2.27 -9.67
C PRO A 85 -7.85 -3.07 -9.14
N ASN A 86 -7.06 -3.72 -10.00
CA ASN A 86 -5.93 -4.53 -9.57
C ASN A 86 -4.74 -3.65 -9.13
N PRO A 87 -4.21 -3.85 -7.91
CA PRO A 87 -3.06 -3.08 -7.40
C PRO A 87 -1.86 -3.17 -8.36
N GLY A 88 -1.34 -2.01 -8.76
CA GLY A 88 -0.21 -1.90 -9.68
C GLY A 88 -0.57 -2.01 -11.17
N CYS A 89 -1.85 -2.18 -11.54
CA CYS A 89 -2.30 -2.01 -12.92
C CYS A 89 -2.58 -0.53 -13.20
N LEU A 90 -2.02 0.00 -14.28
CA LEU A 90 -2.21 1.39 -14.71
C LEU A 90 -3.16 1.51 -15.92
N TRP A 91 -3.92 0.46 -16.23
CA TRP A 91 -4.80 0.45 -17.39
C TRP A 91 -6.11 1.21 -17.10
N SER A 92 -6.47 2.11 -18.00
CA SER A 92 -7.74 2.83 -18.00
C SER A 92 -8.41 2.77 -19.38
N SER A 93 -9.72 2.61 -19.42
CA SER A 93 -10.52 2.56 -20.64
C SER A 93 -11.90 3.14 -20.42
N ILE A 94 -12.65 3.48 -21.48
CA ILE A 94 -14.01 4.03 -21.34
C ILE A 94 -14.96 3.01 -20.67
N ASN A 95 -14.79 1.72 -20.95
CA ASN A 95 -15.56 0.63 -20.34
C ASN A 95 -14.63 -0.41 -19.71
N PRO A 96 -15.10 -1.17 -18.70
CA PRO A 96 -14.40 -2.35 -18.22
C PRO A 96 -14.12 -3.31 -19.39
N MET A 97 -12.85 -3.68 -19.58
CA MET A 97 -12.47 -4.62 -20.64
C MET A 97 -11.29 -5.51 -20.23
N PRO A 98 -11.16 -6.71 -20.84
CA PRO A 98 -9.96 -7.52 -20.72
C PRO A 98 -8.73 -6.76 -21.25
N HIS A 99 -7.67 -6.74 -20.47
CA HIS A 99 -6.40 -6.09 -20.82
C HIS A 99 -5.26 -6.85 -20.12
N PRO A 100 -4.00 -6.72 -20.60
CA PRO A 100 -2.87 -7.39 -19.98
C PRO A 100 -2.55 -6.75 -18.62
N CYS A 101 -3.19 -7.25 -17.57
CA CYS A 101 -2.92 -6.86 -16.19
C CYS A 101 -1.56 -7.44 -15.76
N PRO A 102 -0.68 -6.67 -15.07
CA PRO A 102 0.65 -7.14 -14.66
C PRO A 102 0.61 -8.31 -13.66
N VAL A 103 -0.53 -8.52 -13.00
CA VAL A 103 -0.75 -9.72 -12.19
C VAL A 103 -1.45 -10.75 -13.06
N ARG A 104 -0.67 -11.67 -13.65
CA ARG A 104 -1.22 -12.93 -14.16
C ARG A 104 -1.90 -13.64 -12.99
N VAL A 105 -3.23 -13.50 -12.85
CA VAL A 105 -4.04 -14.51 -12.17
C VAL A 105 -3.82 -15.79 -13.01
N PRO A 106 -3.36 -16.91 -12.41
CA PRO A 106 -3.26 -18.15 -13.16
C PRO A 106 -4.63 -18.44 -13.78
N PRO A 107 -4.70 -18.89 -15.06
CA PRO A 107 -5.98 -19.12 -15.71
C PRO A 107 -6.84 -20.01 -14.81
N ALA A 108 -8.11 -19.63 -14.66
CA ALA A 108 -9.10 -20.48 -14.00
C ALA A 108 -8.99 -21.87 -14.63
N ARG A 109 -8.82 -22.91 -13.79
CA ARG A 109 -8.99 -24.29 -14.26
C ARG A 109 -10.36 -24.35 -14.94
N ASP A 110 -10.37 -24.81 -16.19
CA ASP A 110 -11.61 -25.07 -16.90
C ASP A 110 -12.51 -25.98 -16.05
N PRO A 111 -13.79 -25.63 -15.84
CA PRO A 111 -14.76 -26.55 -15.23
C PRO A 111 -15.00 -27.80 -16.12
N ALA A 112 -14.48 -27.80 -17.35
CA ALA A 112 -14.65 -28.88 -18.32
C ALA A 112 -13.78 -30.12 -18.03
N GLU A 113 -12.81 -30.04 -17.10
CA GLU A 113 -12.00 -31.21 -16.71
C GLU A 113 -12.57 -31.94 -15.47
N SER A 114 -13.87 -31.85 -15.22
CA SER A 114 -14.54 -32.58 -14.12
C SER A 114 -15.90 -33.20 -14.49
N VAL A 115 -16.19 -33.41 -15.78
CA VAL A 115 -17.37 -34.20 -16.20
C VAL A 115 -16.97 -35.24 -17.25
N GLY A 116 -16.20 -36.23 -16.81
CA GLY A 116 -16.20 -37.58 -17.38
C GLY A 116 -17.20 -38.43 -16.57
N GLY A 117 -18.36 -38.70 -17.18
CA GLY A 117 -19.59 -39.15 -16.53
C GLY A 117 -19.53 -40.44 -15.71
N HIS A 118 -20.32 -40.43 -14.63
CA HIS A 118 -20.84 -41.62 -13.97
C HIS A 118 -22.05 -42.20 -14.75
N GLY A 119 -22.03 -43.52 -14.94
CA GLY A 119 -23.22 -44.38 -15.14
C GLY A 119 -23.36 -44.99 -16.54
N ARG A 120 -23.76 -46.25 -16.73
CA ARG A 120 -24.17 -47.33 -15.82
C ARG A 120 -24.43 -48.62 -16.63
N SER A 121 -24.12 -49.79 -16.06
CA SER A 121 -24.84 -51.08 -16.15
C SER A 121 -24.87 -51.92 -17.45
N LEU A 122 -24.40 -53.18 -17.38
CA LEU A 122 -25.19 -54.44 -17.42
C LEU A 122 -24.31 -55.65 -17.79
N SER A 123 -24.19 -56.62 -16.88
CA SER A 123 -24.23 -58.07 -17.11
C SER A 123 -24.39 -58.76 -15.76
#